data_AF-A0A6J6KS98-F1
#
_entry.id   AF-A0A6J6KS98-F1
#
_cell.length_a   1.000
_cell.length_b   1.000
_cell.length_c   1.000
_cell.angle_alpha   90.00
_cell.angle_beta   90.00
_cell.angle_gamma   90.00
#
_symmetry.space_group_name_H-M   'P 1'
#
loop_
_entity.id
_entity.type
_entity.pdbx_description
1 polymer ?
#
loop_
_entity_poly.entity_id
_entity_poly.type
_entity_poly.pdbx_seq_one_letter_code
_entity_poly.pdbx_strand_id
1 'polypeptide(L)' 'MDLATAVKAGFQHIVLTEEQASKAVNGVRLSAPADLASGHVGLISPDGRAIGLFDNSDSVLHPLVVFATNE' A
#
# COMPACT_ATOMS: atom_id res chain seq x y z
N MET A 1 14.93 -11.61 -6.00
CA MET A 1 14.13 -10.37 -5.97
C MET A 1 13.14 -10.52 -4.84
N ASP A 2 13.12 -9.61 -3.87
CA ASP A 2 12.13 -9.64 -2.80
C ASP A 2 10.78 -9.05 -3.24
N LEU A 3 9.74 -9.27 -2.45
CA LEU A 3 8.38 -8.83 -2.77
C LEU A 3 8.29 -7.30 -2.89
N ALA A 4 8.99 -6.56 -2.02
CA ALA A 4 9.00 -5.10 -2.05
C ALA A 4 9.58 -4.56 -3.36
N THR A 5 10.66 -5.16 -3.85
CA THR A 5 11.27 -4.81 -5.14
C THR A 5 10.31 -5.11 -6.29
N ALA A 6 9.63 -6.26 -6.27
CA ALA A 6 8.66 -6.63 -7.29
C ALA A 6 7.48 -5.64 -7.36
N VAL A 7 6.93 -5.27 -6.20
CA VAL A 7 5.80 -4.32 -6.10
C VAL A 7 6.22 -2.95 -6.61
N LYS A 8 7.38 -2.43 -6.21
CA LYS A 8 7.89 -1.12 -6.66
C LYS A 8 8.16 -1.08 -8.16
N ALA A 9 8.53 -2.20 -8.76
CA ALA A 9 8.81 -2.29 -10.20
C ALA A 9 7.53 -2.42 -11.05
N GLY A 10 6.50 -3.09 -10.53
CA GLY A 10 5.27 -3.39 -11.28
C GLY A 10 4.15 -2.35 -11.12
N PHE A 11 4.19 -1.54 -10.06
CA PHE A 11 3.09 -0.65 -9.68
C PHE A 11 3.60 0.74 -9.29
N GLN A 12 2.73 1.73 -9.42
CA GLN A 12 2.88 2.95 -8.64
C GLN A 12 2.88 2.56 -7.15
N HIS A 13 3.69 3.23 -6.34
CA HIS A 13 3.79 2.89 -4.92
C HIS A 13 3.92 4.13 -4.06
N ILE A 14 3.50 3.99 -2.80
CA ILE A 14 3.70 4.99 -1.76
C ILE A 14 4.33 4.34 -0.53
N VAL A 15 5.12 5.14 0.18
CA VAL A 15 5.62 4.78 1.50
C VAL A 15 4.64 5.36 2.53
N LEU A 16 4.11 4.49 3.38
CA LEU A 16 3.18 4.85 4.43
C LEU A 16 3.92 5.40 5.65
N THR A 17 3.21 6.14 6.50
CA THR A 17 3.63 6.37 7.89
C THR A 17 3.42 5.10 8.73
N GLU A 18 4.00 5.03 9.93
CA GLU A 18 3.77 3.90 10.86
C GLU A 18 2.28 3.71 11.18
N GLU A 19 1.56 4.81 11.41
CA GLU A 19 0.12 4.78 11.70
C GLU A 19 -0.68 4.22 10.52
N GLN A 20 -0.39 4.69 9.32
CA GLN A 20 -1.04 4.21 8.10
C GLN A 20 -0.69 2.74 7.85
N ALA A 21 0.56 2.33 8.08
CA ALA A 21 1.00 0.95 7.95
C ALA A 21 0.24 0.02 8.88
N SER A 22 0.09 0.39 10.16
CA SER A 22 -0.69 -0.37 11.16
C SER A 22 -2.16 -0.54 10.75
N LYS A 23 -2.76 0.47 10.10
CA LYS A 23 -4.11 0.36 9.54
C LYS A 23 -4.15 -0.54 8.29
N ALA A 24 -3.21 -0.35 7.37
CA ALA A 24 -3.16 -1.08 6.10
C ALA A 24 -2.93 -2.58 6.25
N VAL A 25 -2.10 -3.02 7.21
CA VAL A 25 -1.90 -4.46 7.52
C VAL A 25 -3.18 -5.15 8.01
N ASN A 26 -4.16 -4.38 8.48
CA ASN A 26 -5.47 -4.88 8.89
C ASN A 26 -6.54 -4.72 7.77
N GLY A 27 -6.14 -4.35 6.56
CA GLY A 27 -7.08 -4.12 5.45
C GLY A 27 -7.98 -2.89 5.65
N VAL A 28 -7.57 -1.93 6.47
CA VAL A 28 -8.33 -0.68 6.66
C VAL A 28 -8.12 0.22 5.45
N ARG A 29 -9.20 0.84 4.96
CA ARG A 29 -9.14 1.83 3.89
C ARG A 29 -8.38 3.07 4.35
N LEU A 30 -7.57 3.63 3.45
CA LEU A 30 -6.81 4.85 3.71
C LEU A 30 -7.22 5.96 2.74
N SER A 31 -6.99 7.21 3.11
CA SER A 31 -7.06 8.32 2.16
C SER A 31 -5.86 8.27 1.22
N ALA A 32 -6.10 8.47 -0.07
CA ALA A 32 -5.04 8.61 -1.06
C ALA A 32 -4.44 10.03 -1.00
N PRO A 33 -3.11 10.19 -1.21
CA PRO A 33 -2.51 11.48 -1.52
C PRO A 33 -3.17 12.11 -2.76
N ALA A 34 -3.29 13.44 -2.77
CA ALA A 34 -3.99 14.17 -3.83
C ALA A 34 -3.31 14.05 -5.21
N ASP A 35 -2.02 13.75 -5.25
CA ASP A 35 -1.20 13.58 -6.45
C ASP A 35 -1.08 12.11 -6.88
N LEU A 36 -1.72 11.18 -6.17
CA LEU A 36 -1.71 9.76 -6.51
C LEU A 36 -2.72 9.49 -7.62
N ALA A 37 -2.24 8.96 -8.76
CA ALA A 37 -3.10 8.56 -9.86
C ALA A 37 -3.99 7.37 -9.48
N SER A 38 -5.16 7.28 -10.11
CA SER A 38 -6.07 6.15 -9.91
C SER A 38 -5.50 4.83 -10.43
N GLY A 39 -5.96 3.71 -9.85
CA GLY A 39 -5.57 2.35 -10.21
C GLY A 39 -4.76 1.65 -9.12
N HIS A 40 -4.05 0.58 -9.49
CA HIS A 40 -3.37 -0.28 -8.52
C HIS A 40 -2.09 0.34 -7.96
N VAL A 41 -2.00 0.38 -6.63
CA VAL A 41 -0.93 1.01 -5.87
C VAL A 41 -0.35 0.03 -4.86
N GLY A 42 0.97 -0.09 -4.87
CA GLY A 42 1.73 -0.79 -3.85
C GLY A 42 1.90 0.05 -2.60
N LEU A 43 1.53 -0.51 -1.44
CA LEU A 43 1.77 0.13 -0.15
C LEU A 43 3.04 -0.44 0.47
N ILE A 44 4.00 0.43 0.77
CA ILE A 44 5.29 0.09 1.36
C ILE A 44 5.34 0.66 2.77
N SER A 45 5.75 -0.15 3.75
CA SER A 45 5.96 0.31 5.13
C SER A 45 7.18 1.25 5.22
N PRO A 46 7.28 2.05 6.30
CA PRO A 46 8.46 2.89 6.55
C PRO A 46 9.80 2.14 6.54
N ASP A 47 9.81 0.88 6.96
CA ASP A 47 10.98 0.01 6.99
C ASP A 47 11.26 -0.72 5.66
N GLY A 48 10.49 -0.41 4.61
CA GLY A 48 10.73 -0.86 3.25
C GLY A 48 10.07 -2.18 2.87
N ARG A 49 9.26 -2.79 3.75
CA ARG A 49 8.50 -4.02 3.46
C ARG A 49 7.26 -3.72 2.60
N ALA A 50 6.84 -4.68 1.78
CA ALA A 50 5.57 -4.59 1.08
C ALA A 50 4.42 -4.94 2.03
N ILE A 51 3.45 -4.05 2.18
CA ILE A 51 2.26 -4.28 2.99
C ILE A 51 1.16 -4.93 2.15
N GLY A 52 0.89 -4.39 0.96
CA GLY A 52 -0.23 -4.85 0.14
C GLY A 52 -0.33 -4.14 -1.20
N LEU A 53 -1.26 -4.62 -2.03
CA LEU A 53 -1.74 -3.90 -3.22
C LEU A 53 -3.15 -3.40 -2.94
N PHE A 54 -3.37 -2.13 -3.26
CA PHE A 54 -4.62 -1.42 -3.06
C PHE A 54 -5.06 -0.80 -4.39
N ASP A 55 -6.35 -0.65 -4.59
CA ASP A 55 -6.90 0.17 -5.67
C ASP A 55 -7.10 1.61 -5.17
N ASN A 56 -6.58 2.58 -5.91
CA ASN A 56 -6.86 3.99 -5.69
C ASN A 56 -8.04 4.43 -6.57
N SER A 57 -9.19 4.61 -5.94
CA SER A 57 -10.40 5.13 -6.58
C SER A 57 -11.08 6.13 -5.64
N ASP A 58 -11.63 7.20 -6.21
CA ASP A 58 -12.32 8.27 -5.45
C ASP A 58 -11.50 8.86 -4.28
N SER A 59 -10.17 8.96 -4.45
CA SER A 59 -9.22 9.41 -3.41
C SER A 59 -9.18 8.51 -2.16
N VAL A 60 -9.56 7.24 -2.31
CA VAL A 60 -9.54 6.21 -1.27
C VAL A 60 -8.73 5.02 -1.75
N LEU A 61 -7.88 4.50 -0.88
CA LEU A 61 -7.12 3.28 -1.08
C LEU A 61 -7.93 2.10 -0.55
N HIS A 62 -8.42 1.28 -1.48
CA HIS A 62 -9.19 0.06 -1.25
C HIS A 62 -8.28 -1.16 -1.24
N PRO A 63 -8.22 -1.95 -0.15
CA PRO A 63 -7.38 -3.14 -0.11
C PRO A 63 -7.82 -4.18 -1.17
N LEU A 64 -6.88 -4.65 -1.98
CA LEU A 64 -7.07 -5.80 -2.89
C LEU A 64 -6.45 -7.06 -2.30
N VAL A 65 -5.22 -6.93 -1.80
CA VAL A 65 -4.50 -7.99 -1.09
C VAL A 65 -3.57 -7.37 -0.05
N VAL A 66 -3.51 -8.00 1.12
CA VAL A 66 -2.56 -7.69 2.19
C VAL A 66 -1.59 -8.86 2.32
N PHE A 67 -0.28 -8.56 2.28
CA PHE A 67 0.79 -9.56 2.35
C PHE A 67 1.31 -9.76 3.77
N ALA A 68 1.30 -8.69 4.57
CA ALA A 68 1.81 -8.70 5.94
C ALA A 68 0.64 -8.71 6.92
N THR A 69 0.51 -9.78 7.69
CA THR A 69 -0.38 -9.87 8.85
C THR A 69 0.42 -9.59 10.12
N ASN A 70 -0.23 -9.06 11.16
CA ASN A 70 0.37 -8.95 12.49
C ASN A 70 0.48 -10.35 13.10
N GLU A 71 1.54 -11.08 12.78
CA GLU A 71 1.98 -12.29 13.49
C GLU A 71 3.39 -12.09 14.05
#